data_AF-A0A7J8UTQ8-F1
#
_entry.id   AF-A0A7J8UTQ8-F1
#
_cell.length_a   1.000
_cell.length_b   1.000
_cell.length_c   1.000
_cell.angle_alpha   90.00
_cell.angle_beta   90.00
_cell.angle_gamma   90.00
#
_symmetry.space_group_name_H-M   'P 1'
#
loop_
_entity.id
_entity.type
_entity.pdbx_description
1 polymer ?
#
loop_
_entity_poly.entity_id
_entity_poly.type
_entity_poly.pdbx_seq_one_letter_code
_entity_poly.pdbx_strand_id
1 'polypeptide(L)'
;MTNNLEVAQTLSDIDMEDLGITVLRRTLRTLHSEGEWRIKHIRRNHNLVADRLAKLSLSWKSSLQVMDKAPKDILDLLKVDKTNGCFM
;
A
#
# COMPACT_ATOMS: atom_id res chain seq x y z
N MET A 1 2.04 4.66 3.43
CA MET A 1 0.80 4.77 4.24
C MET A 1 0.00 3.50 4.05
N THR A 2 -0.85 3.10 5.01
CA THR A 2 -1.68 1.88 4.92
C THR A 2 -3.00 2.08 5.65
N ASN A 3 -4.08 1.45 5.19
CA ASN A 3 -5.35 1.40 5.93
C ASN A 3 -5.50 0.16 6.81
N ASN A 4 -4.46 -0.66 6.90
CA ASN A 4 -4.40 -1.78 7.83
C ASN A 4 -3.63 -1.34 9.09
N LEU A 5 -4.35 -1.15 10.19
CA LEU A 5 -3.79 -0.70 11.47
C LEU A 5 -2.80 -1.71 12.05
N GLU A 6 -3.12 -3.01 11.98
CA GLU A 6 -2.27 -4.09 12.48
C GLU A 6 -0.90 -4.07 11.77
N VAL A 7 -0.90 -3.93 10.45
CA VAL A 7 0.34 -3.81 9.67
C VAL A 7 1.11 -2.55 10.01
N ALA A 8 0.44 -1.42 10.22
CA ALA A 8 1.10 -0.17 10.60
C ALA A 8 1.80 -0.28 11.94
N GLN A 9 1.15 -0.88 12.95
CA GLN A 9 1.71 -1.11 14.29
C GLN A 9 2.86 -2.12 14.23
N THR A 10 2.62 -3.26 13.61
CA THR A 10 3.59 -4.35 13.48
C THR A 10 4.89 -3.89 12.80
N LEU A 11 4.82 -3.01 11.80
CA LEU A 11 6.03 -2.51 11.12
C LEU A 11 6.65 -1.28 11.80
N SER A 12 5.99 -0.66 12.78
CA SER A 12 6.52 0.48 13.54
C SER A 12 7.20 0.06 14.84
N ASP A 13 6.70 -1.01 15.47
CA ASP A 13 7.04 -1.38 16.85
C ASP A 13 8.03 -2.56 16.96
N ILE A 14 8.50 -3.14 15.85
CA ILE A 14 9.18 -4.45 15.87
C ILE A 14 10.67 -4.39 15.51
N ASP A 15 11.49 -4.99 16.39
CA ASP A 15 12.84 -5.45 16.10
C ASP A 15 12.83 -6.73 15.23
N MET A 16 13.69 -6.78 14.20
CA MET A 16 13.72 -7.81 13.13
C MET A 16 13.68 -9.28 13.59
N GLU A 17 14.09 -9.56 14.82
CA GLU A 17 14.27 -10.92 15.34
C GLU A 17 12.96 -11.61 15.75
N ASP A 18 11.90 -10.85 16.05
CA ASP A 18 10.70 -11.39 16.73
C ASP A 18 9.54 -11.77 15.77
N LEU A 19 9.69 -11.53 14.48
CA LEU A 19 8.65 -11.84 13.48
C LEU A 19 8.82 -13.23 12.90
N GLY A 20 8.04 -14.20 13.40
CA GLY A 20 7.86 -15.53 12.80
C GLY A 20 7.23 -15.52 11.40
N ILE A 21 6.71 -14.37 10.96
CA ILE A 21 6.05 -14.20 9.66
C ILE A 21 7.08 -13.74 8.61
N THR A 22 7.42 -14.65 7.69
CA THR A 22 8.45 -14.43 6.64
C THR A 22 8.20 -13.18 5.79
N VAL A 23 6.93 -12.89 5.46
CA VAL A 23 6.57 -11.70 4.66
C VAL A 23 6.93 -10.42 5.40
N LEU A 24 6.56 -10.29 6.67
CA LEU A 24 6.83 -9.10 7.46
C LEU A 24 8.33 -8.88 7.67
N ARG A 25 9.09 -9.96 7.89
CA ARG A 25 10.56 -9.90 7.99
C ARG A 25 11.20 -9.40 6.68
N ARG A 26 10.72 -9.85 5.52
CA ARG A 26 11.19 -9.35 4.22
C ARG A 26 10.84 -7.88 4.02
N THR A 27 9.61 -7.49 4.33
CA THR A 27 9.18 -6.09 4.27
C THR A 27 10.05 -5.20 5.14
N LEU A 28 10.33 -5.59 6.38
CA LEU A 28 11.17 -4.81 7.29
C LEU A 28 12.59 -4.66 6.75
N ARG A 29 13.19 -5.75 6.24
CA ARG A 29 14.52 -5.69 5.60
C ARG A 29 14.58 -4.72 4.42
N THR A 30 13.56 -4.74 3.55
CA THR A 30 13.47 -3.80 2.42
C THR A 30 13.32 -2.35 2.90
N LEU A 31 12.53 -2.11 3.94
CA LEU A 31 12.43 -0.78 4.52
C LEU A 31 13.81 -0.33 5.05
N HIS A 32 14.46 -1.13 5.89
CA HIS A 32 15.78 -0.77 6.43
C HIS A 32 16.86 -0.52 5.36
N SER A 33 16.83 -1.21 4.21
CA SER A 33 17.82 -1.01 3.15
C SER A 33 17.69 0.32 2.40
N GLU A 34 16.52 0.95 2.44
CA GLU A 34 16.20 2.12 1.63
C GLU A 34 16.22 3.44 2.45
N GLY A 35 16.55 3.38 3.74
CA GLY A 35 16.70 4.54 4.63
C GLY A 35 15.66 4.62 5.75
N GLU A 36 15.34 5.83 6.19
CA GLU A 36 14.33 6.07 7.22
C GLU A 36 12.91 6.08 6.63
N TRP A 37 12.00 5.34 7.25
CA TRP A 37 10.62 5.22 6.82
C TRP A 37 9.65 5.60 7.93
N ARG A 38 8.54 6.24 7.54
CA ARG A 38 7.41 6.51 8.43
C ARG A 38 6.14 5.91 7.86
N ILE A 39 5.72 4.78 8.42
CA ILE A 39 4.46 4.13 8.03
C ILE A 39 3.31 4.81 8.79
N LYS A 40 2.49 5.57 8.05
CA LYS A 40 1.27 6.19 8.61
C LYS A 40 0.06 5.32 8.34
N HIS A 41 -0.76 5.10 9.37
CA HIS A 41 -2.10 4.57 9.23
C HIS A 41 -3.06 5.64 8.68
N ILE A 42 -3.89 5.29 7.70
CA ILE A 42 -4.93 6.14 7.12
C ILE A 42 -6.28 5.44 7.13
N ARG A 43 -7.39 6.18 7.16
CA ARG A 43 -8.71 5.57 7.08
C ARG A 43 -8.92 4.93 5.71
N ARG A 44 -9.73 3.87 5.64
CA ARG A 44 -10.01 3.12 4.40
C ARG A 44 -10.55 4.00 3.27
N ASN A 45 -11.42 4.95 3.58
CA ASN A 45 -12.02 5.88 2.62
C ASN A 45 -10.99 6.85 2.00
N HIS A 46 -9.77 6.90 2.53
CA HIS A 46 -8.65 7.68 2.03
C HIS A 46 -7.63 6.83 1.25
N ASN A 47 -7.88 5.53 1.08
CA ASN A 47 -7.00 4.60 0.36
C ASN A 47 -7.73 3.91 -0.81
N LEU A 48 -8.75 4.57 -1.38
CA LEU A 48 -9.67 3.96 -2.35
C LEU A 48 -8.99 3.56 -3.66
N VAL A 49 -8.07 4.40 -4.15
CA VAL A 49 -7.31 4.08 -5.37
C VAL A 49 -6.48 2.81 -5.19
N ALA A 50 -5.75 2.69 -4.07
CA ALA A 50 -4.95 1.50 -3.78
C ALA A 50 -5.83 0.25 -3.60
N ASP A 51 -6.97 0.36 -2.91
CA ASP A 51 -7.95 -0.72 -2.74
C ASP A 51 -8.51 -1.20 -4.08
N ARG A 52 -8.86 -0.27 -5.00
CA ARG A 52 -9.35 -0.65 -6.33
C ARG A 52 -8.27 -1.27 -7.20
N LEU A 53 -7.04 -0.75 -7.17
CA LEU A 53 -5.92 -1.34 -7.90
C LEU A 53 -5.60 -2.75 -7.41
N ALA A 54 -5.60 -2.98 -6.10
CA ALA A 54 -5.41 -4.31 -5.52
C ALA A 54 -6.54 -5.28 -5.91
N LYS A 55 -7.80 -4.82 -5.94
CA LYS A 55 -8.92 -5.64 -6.41
C LYS A 55 -8.86 -5.92 -7.92
N LEU A 56 -8.41 -4.95 -8.71
CA LEU A 56 -8.19 -5.14 -10.13
C LEU A 56 -7.13 -6.21 -10.36
N SER A 57 -6.03 -6.20 -9.61
CA SER A 57 -4.98 -7.21 -9.76
C SER A 57 -5.40 -8.62 -9.36
N LEU A 58 -6.35 -8.77 -8.44
CA LEU A 58 -6.95 -10.09 -8.13
C LEU A 58 -7.70 -10.72 -9.31
N SER A 59 -8.17 -9.91 -10.25
CA SER A 59 -8.86 -10.39 -11.45
C SER A 59 -7.91 -10.80 -12.59
N TRP A 60 -6.60 -10.55 -12.43
CA TRP A 60 -5.62 -10.80 -13.48
C TRP A 60 -5.28 -12.30 -13.59
N LYS A 61 -5.11 -12.76 -14.83
CA LYS A 61 -4.70 -14.15 -15.12
C LYS A 61 -3.22 -14.41 -14.83
N SER A 62 -2.41 -13.37 -14.77
CA SER A 62 -0.97 -13.42 -14.50
C SER A 62 -0.63 -12.55 -13.30
N SER A 63 0.46 -12.89 -12.62
CA SER A 63 0.99 -12.15 -11.46
C SER A 63 1.45 -10.72 -11.80
N LEU A 64 1.68 -10.44 -13.07
CA LEU A 64 2.03 -9.13 -13.59
C LEU A 64 1.22 -8.85 -14.85
N GLN A 65 0.54 -7.72 -14.89
CA GLN A 65 -0.13 -7.22 -16.09
C GLN A 65 0.41 -5.82 -16.41
N VAL A 66 0.95 -5.68 -17.62
CA VAL A 66 1.39 -4.39 -18.15
C VAL A 66 0.16 -3.68 -18.72
N MET A 67 -0.07 -2.45 -18.29
CA MET A 67 -1.17 -1.62 -18.78
C MET A 67 -0.58 -0.50 -19.64
N ASP A 68 -0.99 -0.41 -20.91
CA ASP A 68 -0.56 0.67 -21.81
C ASP A 68 -1.12 2.03 -21.40
N LYS A 69 -2.29 2.03 -20.72
CA LYS A 69 -2.96 3.23 -20.21
C LYS A 69 -3.60 2.92 -18.86
N ALA A 70 -3.64 3.93 -18.00
CA ALA A 70 -4.35 3.82 -16.73
C ALA A 70 -5.87 3.64 -16.95
N PRO A 71 -6.54 2.71 -16.23
CA PRO A 71 -7.99 2.56 -16.31
C PRO A 71 -8.71 3.86 -15.96
N LYS A 72 -9.73 4.24 -16.74
CA LYS A 72 -10.45 5.53 -16.58
C LYS A 72 -10.99 5.70 -15.17
N ASP A 73 -11.58 4.65 -14.62
CA ASP A 73 -12.19 4.63 -13.30
C ASP A 73 -11.16 4.91 -12.19
N ILE A 74 -9.91 4.46 -12.37
CA ILE A 74 -8.80 4.73 -11.46
C ILE A 74 -8.30 6.17 -11.63
N LEU A 75 -8.22 6.67 -12.86
CA LEU A 75 -7.85 8.05 -13.14
C LEU A 75 -8.84 9.04 -12.53
N ASP A 76 -10.14 8.75 -12.59
CA ASP A 76 -11.16 9.63 -12.05
C ASP A 76 -11.14 9.66 -10.52
N LEU A 77 -10.88 8.52 -9.87
CA LEU A 77 -10.65 8.48 -8.41
C LEU A 77 -9.40 9.24 -8.00
N LEU A 78 -8.31 9.10 -8.76
CA LEU A 78 -7.07 9.85 -8.50
C LEU A 78 -7.30 11.37 -8.56
N LYS A 79 -8.12 11.83 -9.51
CA LYS A 79 -8.50 13.25 -9.59
C LYS A 79 -9.30 13.69 -8.36
N VAL A 80 -10.26 12.87 -7.92
CA VAL A 80 -11.08 13.15 -6.73
C VAL A 80 -10.23 13.17 -5.45
N ASP A 81 -9.34 12.19 -5.27
CA ASP A 81 -8.44 12.12 -4.12
C ASP A 81 -7.46 13.31 -4.10
N LYS A 82 -6.99 13.76 -5.27
CA LYS A 82 -6.18 14.98 -5.41
C LYS A 82 -6.94 16.23 -4.99
N THR A 83 -8.21 16.35 -5.38
CA THR A 83 -9.05 17.49 -4.96
C THR A 83 -9.39 17.46 -3.47
N ASN A 84 -9.44 16.28 -2.85
CA ASN A 84 -9.75 16.11 -1.43
C ASN A 84 -8.54 16.27 -0.51
N GLY A 85 -7.35 16.62 -1.03
CA GLY A 85 -6.14 16.77 -0.24
C GLY A 85 -5.59 15.47 0.35
N CYS A 86 -6.07 14.32 -0.14
CA CYS A 86 -5.70 13.00 0.38
C CYS A 86 -4.29 12.56 -0.04
N PHE A 87 -3.69 13.29 -0.98
CA PHE A 87 -2.34 13.10 -1.53
C PHE A 87 -1.28 14.08 -0.97
N MET A 88 -1.59 14.84 0.10
CA MET A 88 -0.61 15.71 0.79
C MET A 88 -0.05 15.09 2.06
#